data_AF-A0A0W0W435-F1
#
_entry.id   AF-A0A0W0W435-F1
#
_cell.length_a   1.000
_cell.length_b   1.000
_cell.length_c   1.000
_cell.angle_alpha   90.00
_cell.angle_beta   90.00
_cell.angle_gamma   90.00
#
_symmetry.space_group_name_H-M   'P 1'
#
loop_
_entity.id
_entity.type
_entity.pdbx_description
1 polymer ?
#
loop_
_entity_poly.entity_id
_entity_poly.type
_entity_poly.pdbx_seq_one_letter_code
_entity_poly.pdbx_strand_id
1 'polypeptide(L)'
;MAKNTLYNFLDLCVYKNKKLHMGNNVYLIKTQDKTNSPYFRFDLPIEKHIAFSLNDRELTISKHHISIYQDENSENPSLSQFHYSAYFLDQNNQEYVLHVFFNDHNQLTQLPVLSLITGDDKKINLEVDEYLSDQFITLAREKVDPIIAEVQRRKSEKIRQLQIQYEKDEQQASELSKDLRSNRPEYEVVVQRMIKTLNDLNQLFKHDSYNKIAKWLRLLIKPQLPPIKQTEKQATKTNFKKPELPEENTKSPSRSEKKPFKSSSKKSSSDSNIEAILRKSIEKFNILEKDNTRAVSEISDLCTEVNSLLLLSESGTELPKGFITKVNNLQLQINRRGTALLYSLIEHRNFELAKTLTPFHYNLDEKLLIQALEQADEHLLEFLLSCGEYTLDNQPLRIEGQTYKSAVHYCFNTCQKQSMAPCLSTLIRHGASLLGKGANGLPLAHTLLSTPNHPLLPALEANKPSTLQSRYFYVQLANLIQNFLMAGGMDDQRRKMLTKAMESYRETAGSFLLSRDLDKGRGNKLRQTVDQFKEEAKQKCSENVINQLEQELDSVLSNELRGHGSMSRMRRANQIFQAAAKFMQEDKIDTWNGQAADLRKLLGM
;
A
#
# COMPACT_ATOMS: atom_id res chain seq x y z
N MET A 1 -3.77 -10.02 -13.08
CA MET A 1 -4.09 -9.85 -11.65
C MET A 1 -2.80 -9.55 -10.92
N ALA A 2 -2.83 -8.68 -9.92
CA ALA A 2 -1.65 -8.34 -9.15
C ALA A 2 -1.31 -9.50 -8.20
N LYS A 3 0.00 -9.69 -7.94
CA LYS A 3 0.48 -10.76 -7.06
C LYS A 3 0.22 -10.37 -5.60
N ASN A 4 -0.49 -11.21 -4.85
CA ASN A 4 -0.53 -11.05 -3.41
C ASN A 4 0.78 -11.54 -2.78
N THR A 5 1.68 -10.61 -2.49
CA THR A 5 3.01 -10.93 -1.93
C THR A 5 2.93 -11.55 -0.53
N LEU A 6 1.86 -11.30 0.22
CA LEU A 6 1.64 -11.88 1.55
C LEU A 6 1.24 -13.35 1.42
N TYR A 7 0.34 -13.68 0.50
CA TYR A 7 0.00 -15.07 0.18
C TYR A 7 1.23 -15.85 -0.27
N ASN A 8 2.02 -15.28 -1.19
CA ASN A 8 3.23 -15.93 -1.70
C ASN A 8 4.25 -16.19 -0.59
N PHE A 9 4.44 -15.24 0.33
CA PHE A 9 5.28 -15.45 1.51
C PHE A 9 4.80 -16.63 2.35
N LEU A 10 3.50 -16.71 2.63
CA LEU A 10 2.92 -17.80 3.41
C LEU A 10 3.07 -19.14 2.71
N ASP A 11 2.86 -19.22 1.40
CA ASP A 11 3.04 -20.47 0.64
C ASP A 11 4.51 -20.91 0.59
N LEU A 12 5.44 -19.98 0.32
CA LEU A 12 6.86 -20.27 0.15
C LEU A 12 7.53 -20.63 1.48
N CYS A 13 7.29 -19.85 2.52
CA CYS A 13 8.13 -19.85 3.72
C CYS A 13 7.47 -20.49 4.93
N VAL A 14 6.14 -20.42 5.02
CA VAL A 14 5.42 -20.84 6.22
C VAL A 14 4.79 -22.22 6.03
N TYR A 15 3.92 -22.36 5.04
CA TYR A 15 3.09 -23.55 4.87
C TYR A 15 3.94 -24.76 4.48
N LYS A 16 4.80 -24.63 3.46
CA LYS A 16 5.72 -25.69 3.03
C LYS A 16 6.69 -26.14 4.12
N ASN A 17 7.05 -25.25 5.05
CA ASN A 17 8.03 -25.52 6.09
C ASN A 17 7.42 -25.78 7.48
N LYS A 18 6.09 -25.68 7.65
CA LYS A 18 5.35 -25.85 8.93
C LYS A 18 5.92 -25.04 10.11
N LYS A 19 6.42 -23.82 9.87
CA LYS A 19 7.23 -23.05 10.84
C LYS A 19 6.55 -21.82 11.47
N LEU A 20 5.28 -21.56 11.18
CA LEU A 20 4.59 -20.40 11.75
C LEU A 20 3.72 -20.84 12.93
N HIS A 21 4.33 -20.87 14.11
CA HIS A 21 3.60 -20.77 15.36
C HIS A 21 3.49 -19.28 15.71
N MET A 22 2.27 -18.77 15.77
CA MET A 22 1.95 -17.37 16.10
C MET A 22 1.73 -17.15 17.61
N GLY A 23 1.96 -18.17 18.46
CA GLY A 23 1.47 -18.17 19.84
C GLY A 23 -0.07 -18.25 19.89
N ASN A 24 -0.64 -18.46 21.07
CA ASN A 24 -2.09 -18.31 21.34
C ASN A 24 -3.05 -19.15 20.46
N ASN A 25 -2.70 -20.39 20.12
CA ASN A 25 -3.58 -21.30 19.35
C ASN A 25 -4.03 -20.76 17.97
N VAL A 26 -3.30 -19.81 17.39
CA VAL A 26 -3.56 -19.32 16.03
C VAL A 26 -2.77 -20.19 15.04
N TYR A 27 -3.50 -20.88 14.15
CA TYR A 27 -2.93 -21.77 13.14
C TYR A 27 -3.21 -21.26 11.73
N LEU A 28 -2.25 -21.46 10.83
CA LEU A 28 -2.41 -21.20 9.41
C LEU A 28 -3.06 -22.41 8.73
N ILE A 29 -4.19 -22.18 8.07
CA ILE A 29 -4.94 -23.19 7.31
C ILE A 29 -4.91 -22.77 5.83
N LYS A 30 -4.57 -23.71 4.94
CA LYS A 30 -4.72 -23.52 3.49
C LYS A 30 -6.04 -24.15 3.05
N THR A 31 -6.89 -23.39 2.38
CA THR A 31 -8.23 -23.83 1.98
C THR A 31 -8.61 -23.19 0.64
N GLN A 32 -9.79 -23.53 0.12
CA GLN A 32 -10.38 -22.97 -1.09
C GLN A 32 -11.73 -22.35 -0.76
N ASP A 33 -12.11 -21.31 -1.51
CA ASP A 33 -13.44 -20.71 -1.41
C ASP A 33 -14.46 -21.45 -2.30
N LYS A 34 -15.70 -20.92 -2.38
CA LYS A 34 -16.77 -21.49 -3.20
C LYS A 34 -16.47 -21.49 -4.71
N THR A 35 -15.50 -20.70 -5.15
CA THR A 35 -15.05 -20.61 -6.55
C THR A 35 -13.78 -21.43 -6.82
N ASN A 36 -13.36 -22.26 -5.86
CA ASN A 36 -12.08 -23.00 -5.84
C ASN A 36 -10.84 -22.09 -5.83
N SER A 37 -10.99 -20.81 -5.48
CA SER A 37 -9.87 -19.89 -5.34
C SER A 37 -9.14 -20.18 -4.03
N PRO A 38 -7.82 -20.47 -4.07
CA PRO A 38 -7.07 -20.82 -2.88
C PRO A 38 -6.81 -19.59 -2.02
N TYR A 39 -6.89 -19.78 -0.71
CA TYR A 39 -6.57 -18.75 0.28
C TYR A 39 -5.98 -19.37 1.54
N PHE A 40 -5.27 -18.53 2.29
CA PHE A 40 -4.81 -18.84 3.63
C PHE A 40 -5.75 -18.22 4.66
N ARG A 41 -6.02 -18.97 5.73
CA ARG A 41 -6.89 -18.57 6.83
C ARG A 41 -6.16 -18.68 8.17
N PHE A 42 -6.26 -17.64 8.99
CA PHE A 42 -5.90 -17.67 10.39
C PHE A 42 -7.17 -17.68 11.24
N ASP A 43 -7.46 -18.80 11.89
CA ASP A 43 -8.57 -18.87 12.86
C ASP A 43 -8.14 -18.19 14.16
N LEU A 44 -8.99 -17.30 14.66
CA LEU A 44 -8.69 -16.45 15.79
C LEU A 44 -9.43 -16.95 17.05
N PRO A 45 -8.77 -16.96 18.23
CA PRO A 45 -9.40 -17.37 19.47
C PRO A 45 -10.36 -16.28 19.99
N ILE A 46 -11.53 -16.73 20.46
CA ILE A 46 -12.49 -15.89 21.17
C ILE A 46 -12.20 -16.02 22.67
N GLU A 47 -11.33 -15.14 23.18
CA GLU A 47 -10.90 -15.16 24.59
C GLU A 47 -11.92 -14.51 25.53
N LYS A 48 -12.76 -13.60 25.00
CA LYS A 48 -13.75 -12.83 25.75
C LYS A 48 -15.05 -12.77 24.96
N HIS A 49 -16.16 -12.61 25.67
CA HIS A 49 -17.45 -12.32 25.05
C HIS A 49 -17.38 -10.97 24.32
N ILE A 50 -17.67 -10.96 23.02
CA ILE A 50 -17.71 -9.76 22.19
C ILE A 50 -19.10 -9.71 21.57
N ALA A 51 -19.85 -8.65 21.89
CA ALA A 51 -21.18 -8.43 21.37
C ALA A 51 -21.39 -6.99 20.92
N PHE A 52 -22.28 -6.80 19.96
CA PHE A 52 -22.65 -5.50 19.40
C PHE A 52 -24.17 -5.35 19.33
N SER A 53 -24.67 -4.12 19.48
CA SER A 53 -26.10 -3.83 19.32
C SER A 53 -26.42 -3.41 17.88
N LEU A 54 -27.37 -4.08 17.23
CA LEU A 54 -27.91 -3.75 15.92
C LEU A 54 -29.44 -3.71 15.98
N ASN A 55 -30.05 -2.52 15.87
CA ASN A 55 -31.52 -2.36 15.84
C ASN A 55 -32.25 -3.19 16.91
N ASP A 56 -31.89 -2.97 18.18
CA ASP A 56 -32.40 -3.68 19.38
C ASP A 56 -32.01 -5.17 19.49
N ARG A 57 -31.20 -5.69 18.58
CA ARG A 57 -30.64 -7.05 18.66
C ARG A 57 -29.22 -7.02 19.19
N GLU A 58 -28.87 -8.00 20.00
CA GLU A 58 -27.49 -8.24 20.40
C GLU A 58 -26.88 -9.30 19.47
N LEU A 59 -25.77 -8.95 18.82
CA LEU A 59 -24.99 -9.80 17.93
C LEU A 59 -23.74 -10.27 18.67
N THR A 60 -23.68 -11.55 19.01
CA THR A 60 -22.53 -12.14 19.72
C THR A 60 -21.61 -12.85 18.75
N ILE A 61 -20.30 -12.60 18.83
CA ILE A 61 -19.32 -13.24 17.95
C ILE A 61 -19.28 -14.76 18.22
N SER A 62 -19.40 -15.57 17.18
CA SER A 62 -19.35 -17.03 17.26
C SER A 62 -18.05 -17.59 16.71
N LYS A 63 -17.54 -16.98 15.63
CA LYS A 63 -16.29 -17.36 14.95
C LYS A 63 -15.67 -16.14 14.28
N HIS A 64 -14.36 -16.10 14.17
CA HIS A 64 -13.70 -15.08 13.36
C HIS A 64 -12.32 -15.53 12.88
N HIS A 65 -11.90 -14.97 11.75
CA HIS A 65 -10.67 -15.34 11.09
C HIS A 65 -10.12 -14.21 10.22
N ILE A 66 -8.85 -14.35 9.81
CA ILE A 66 -8.21 -13.50 8.81
C ILE A 66 -7.98 -14.34 7.57
N SER A 67 -8.35 -13.81 6.40
CA SER A 67 -8.22 -14.48 5.10
C SER A 67 -7.30 -13.70 4.18
N ILE A 68 -6.38 -14.42 3.52
CA ILE A 68 -5.39 -13.89 2.58
C ILE A 68 -5.51 -14.68 1.28
N TYR A 69 -6.06 -14.06 0.24
CA TYR A 69 -6.29 -14.71 -1.06
C TYR A 69 -5.04 -14.73 -1.92
N GLN A 70 -4.96 -15.69 -2.85
CA GLN A 70 -3.86 -15.76 -3.80
C GLN A 70 -3.75 -14.54 -4.71
N ASP A 71 -4.89 -14.03 -5.17
CA ASP A 71 -4.96 -12.93 -6.13
C ASP A 71 -5.48 -11.66 -5.44
N GLU A 72 -4.92 -10.51 -5.82
CA GLU A 72 -5.41 -9.19 -5.40
C GLU A 72 -5.78 -8.35 -6.63
N ASN A 73 -6.78 -7.47 -6.47
CA ASN A 73 -7.18 -6.51 -7.47
C ASN A 73 -7.46 -5.15 -6.82
N SER A 74 -6.60 -4.16 -7.10
CA SER A 74 -6.75 -2.79 -6.59
C SER A 74 -8.02 -2.09 -7.08
N GLU A 75 -8.59 -2.49 -8.22
CA GLU A 75 -9.83 -1.92 -8.76
C GLU A 75 -11.08 -2.47 -8.07
N ASN A 76 -10.97 -3.62 -7.39
CA ASN A 76 -12.06 -4.23 -6.64
C ASN A 76 -11.72 -4.19 -5.14
N PRO A 77 -12.34 -3.30 -4.34
CA PRO A 77 -12.09 -3.18 -2.92
C PRO A 77 -12.29 -4.47 -2.12
N SER A 78 -13.09 -5.41 -2.63
CA SER A 78 -13.35 -6.71 -1.99
C SER A 78 -12.27 -7.76 -2.28
N LEU A 79 -11.39 -7.52 -3.27
CA LEU A 79 -10.22 -8.34 -3.60
C LEU A 79 -8.94 -7.67 -3.09
N SER A 80 -8.99 -7.27 -1.82
CA SER A 80 -7.87 -6.65 -1.12
C SER A 80 -6.79 -7.68 -0.76
N GLN A 81 -5.63 -7.23 -0.26
CA GLN A 81 -4.54 -8.12 0.10
C GLN A 81 -4.96 -9.13 1.19
N PHE A 82 -5.72 -8.69 2.17
CA PHE A 82 -6.31 -9.56 3.18
C PHE A 82 -7.59 -8.94 3.74
N HIS A 83 -8.40 -9.76 4.42
CA HIS A 83 -9.59 -9.27 5.09
C HIS A 83 -9.86 -10.02 6.39
N TYR A 84 -10.55 -9.36 7.30
CA TYR A 84 -11.08 -9.93 8.52
C TYR A 84 -12.53 -10.35 8.32
N SER A 85 -12.87 -11.53 8.81
CA SER A 85 -14.23 -12.03 8.83
C SER A 85 -14.66 -12.42 10.23
N ALA A 86 -15.85 -11.98 10.63
CA ALA A 86 -16.49 -12.39 11.88
C ALA A 86 -17.91 -12.87 11.62
N TYR A 87 -18.28 -13.96 12.27
CA TYR A 87 -19.62 -14.52 12.29
C TYR A 87 -20.25 -14.17 13.62
N PHE A 88 -21.50 -13.72 13.56
CA PHE A 88 -22.28 -13.37 14.74
C PHE A 88 -23.56 -14.19 14.78
N LEU A 89 -24.03 -14.48 16.00
CA LEU A 89 -25.34 -15.05 16.26
C LEU A 89 -26.16 -14.03 17.04
N ASP A 90 -27.43 -13.87 16.65
CA ASP A 90 -28.40 -13.18 17.50
C ASP A 90 -29.11 -14.14 18.46
N GLN A 91 -30.01 -13.60 19.27
CA GLN A 91 -30.79 -14.34 20.26
C GLN A 91 -31.69 -15.44 19.64
N ASN A 92 -31.97 -15.37 18.34
CA ASN A 92 -32.75 -16.36 17.60
C ASN A 92 -31.85 -17.37 16.85
N ASN A 93 -30.55 -17.41 17.14
CA ASN A 93 -29.54 -18.17 16.41
C ASN A 93 -29.46 -17.82 14.91
N GLN A 94 -29.88 -16.63 14.52
CA GLN A 94 -29.73 -16.15 13.16
C GLN A 94 -28.27 -15.73 12.95
N GLU A 95 -27.66 -16.20 11.85
CA GLU A 95 -26.24 -15.96 11.57
C GLU A 95 -26.03 -14.71 10.69
N TYR A 96 -25.04 -13.91 11.07
CA TYR A 96 -24.59 -12.72 10.36
C TYR A 96 -23.10 -12.84 10.09
N VAL A 97 -22.63 -12.28 8.98
CA VAL A 97 -21.22 -12.26 8.61
C VAL A 97 -20.76 -10.84 8.33
N LEU A 98 -19.68 -10.45 8.99
CA LEU A 98 -18.95 -9.21 8.77
C LEU A 98 -17.72 -9.47 7.93
N HIS A 99 -17.47 -8.60 6.95
CA HIS A 99 -16.22 -8.53 6.22
C HIS A 99 -15.61 -7.13 6.34
N VAL A 100 -14.32 -7.06 6.69
CA VAL A 100 -13.54 -5.82 6.76
C VAL A 100 -12.26 -6.02 5.95
N PHE A 101 -12.06 -5.21 4.91
CA PHE A 101 -11.06 -5.44 3.86
C PHE A 101 -9.89 -4.47 3.99
N PHE A 102 -8.67 -4.98 3.82
CA PHE A 102 -7.44 -4.22 3.99
C PHE A 102 -6.47 -4.39 2.81
N ASN A 103 -5.84 -3.29 2.40
CA ASN A 103 -4.79 -3.27 1.40
C ASN A 103 -3.42 -3.67 1.99
N ASP A 104 -2.39 -3.61 1.16
CA ASP A 104 -0.99 -3.89 1.50
C ASP A 104 -0.35 -2.88 2.47
N HIS A 105 -0.97 -1.71 2.63
CA HIS A 105 -0.62 -0.71 3.63
C HIS A 105 -1.44 -0.85 4.93
N ASN A 106 -2.20 -1.95 5.12
CA ASN A 106 -3.11 -2.16 6.25
C ASN A 106 -4.19 -1.05 6.40
N GLN A 107 -4.51 -0.38 5.29
CA GLN A 107 -5.58 0.59 5.19
C GLN A 107 -6.85 -0.09 4.70
N LEU A 108 -8.01 0.43 5.13
CA LEU A 108 -9.29 -0.09 4.67
C LEU A 108 -9.48 0.19 3.19
N THR A 109 -9.90 -0.80 2.42
CA THR A 109 -10.25 -0.61 1.00
C THR A 109 -11.71 -0.18 0.83
N GLN A 110 -12.58 -0.54 1.78
CA GLN A 110 -13.99 -0.15 1.80
C GLN A 110 -14.53 -0.15 3.22
N LEU A 111 -15.75 0.39 3.38
CA LEU A 111 -16.49 0.30 4.65
C LEU A 111 -16.81 -1.17 4.98
N PRO A 112 -16.92 -1.50 6.28
CA PRO A 112 -17.38 -2.81 6.74
C PRO A 112 -18.68 -3.24 6.07
N VAL A 113 -18.71 -4.49 5.64
CA VAL A 113 -19.90 -5.10 5.04
C VAL A 113 -20.46 -6.13 6.03
N LEU A 114 -21.61 -5.84 6.60
CA LEU A 114 -22.38 -6.81 7.40
C LEU A 114 -23.48 -7.41 6.54
N SER A 115 -23.59 -8.73 6.54
CA SER A 115 -24.64 -9.45 5.81
C SER A 115 -25.35 -10.47 6.69
N LEU A 116 -26.66 -10.59 6.50
CA LEU A 116 -27.48 -11.66 7.06
C LEU A 116 -27.35 -12.93 6.21
N ILE A 117 -27.08 -14.09 6.83
CA ILE A 117 -27.03 -15.39 6.14
C ILE A 117 -28.42 -16.02 6.19
N THR A 118 -29.05 -16.21 5.03
CA THR A 118 -30.36 -16.87 4.91
C THR A 118 -30.20 -18.34 4.50
N GLY A 119 -31.25 -19.16 4.65
CA GLY A 119 -31.24 -20.64 4.56
C GLY A 119 -30.71 -21.29 3.26
N ASP A 120 -30.31 -20.50 2.26
CA ASP A 120 -29.65 -20.94 1.02
C ASP A 120 -28.20 -20.41 0.89
N ASP A 121 -27.53 -20.07 2.00
CA ASP A 121 -26.21 -19.41 1.99
C ASP A 121 -26.21 -18.04 1.26
N LYS A 122 -27.40 -17.51 0.98
CA LYS A 122 -27.61 -16.18 0.37
C LYS A 122 -27.36 -15.12 1.43
N LYS A 123 -26.53 -14.15 1.06
CA LYS A 123 -26.15 -13.02 1.91
C LYS A 123 -26.97 -11.78 1.53
N ILE A 124 -27.65 -11.20 2.51
CA ILE A 124 -28.35 -9.92 2.36
C ILE A 124 -27.54 -8.86 3.09
N ASN A 125 -27.00 -7.88 2.36
CA ASN A 125 -26.25 -6.79 2.98
C ASN A 125 -27.17 -5.92 3.82
N LEU A 126 -26.73 -5.62 5.04
CA LEU A 126 -27.42 -4.77 5.98
C LEU A 126 -26.80 -3.38 5.96
N GLU A 127 -27.63 -2.36 6.06
CA GLU A 127 -27.17 -1.01 6.33
C GLU A 127 -26.70 -0.94 7.78
N VAL A 128 -25.45 -0.51 7.96
CA VAL A 128 -24.81 -0.37 9.27
C VAL A 128 -24.62 1.11 9.51
N ASP A 129 -25.10 1.61 10.65
CA ASP A 129 -24.83 2.98 11.03
C ASP A 129 -23.32 3.22 11.22
N GLU A 130 -22.90 4.48 11.18
CA GLU A 130 -21.48 4.78 11.22
C GLU A 130 -20.81 4.41 12.55
N TYR A 131 -21.54 4.46 13.67
CA TYR A 131 -20.97 4.13 14.98
C TYR A 131 -20.67 2.63 15.09
N LEU A 132 -21.60 1.78 14.66
CA LEU A 132 -21.41 0.33 14.61
C LEU A 132 -20.34 -0.05 13.57
N SER A 133 -20.31 0.62 12.43
CA SER A 133 -19.25 0.47 11.42
C SER A 133 -17.86 0.71 12.02
N ASP A 134 -17.68 1.80 12.77
CA ASP A 134 -16.39 2.10 13.40
C ASP A 134 -15.98 1.08 14.48
N GLN A 135 -16.94 0.53 15.23
CA GLN A 135 -16.70 -0.55 16.18
C GLN A 135 -16.21 -1.83 15.49
N PHE A 136 -16.82 -2.20 14.35
CA PHE A 136 -16.40 -3.35 13.55
C PHE A 136 -14.98 -3.19 13.02
N ILE A 137 -14.62 -1.99 12.56
CA ILE A 137 -13.26 -1.69 12.11
C ILE A 137 -12.27 -1.83 13.26
N THR A 138 -12.62 -1.32 14.45
CA THR A 138 -11.77 -1.40 15.64
C THR A 138 -11.50 -2.86 16.01
N LEU A 139 -12.57 -3.68 16.07
CA LEU A 139 -12.46 -5.11 16.32
C LEU A 139 -11.54 -5.78 15.28
N ALA A 140 -11.74 -5.49 14.00
CA ALA A 140 -10.93 -6.05 12.93
C ALA A 140 -9.45 -5.71 13.12
N ARG A 141 -9.11 -4.42 13.32
CA ARG A 141 -7.73 -3.97 13.54
C ARG A 141 -7.08 -4.62 14.76
N GLU A 142 -7.78 -4.67 15.89
CA GLU A 142 -7.24 -5.28 17.11
C GLU A 142 -6.83 -6.75 16.92
N LYS A 143 -7.61 -7.49 16.12
CA LYS A 143 -7.35 -8.91 15.87
C LYS A 143 -6.38 -9.15 14.72
N VAL A 144 -6.38 -8.28 13.72
CA VAL A 144 -5.54 -8.37 12.52
C VAL A 144 -4.12 -7.91 12.78
N ASP A 145 -3.95 -6.73 13.38
CA ASP A 145 -2.66 -6.03 13.42
C ASP A 145 -1.55 -6.88 14.04
N PRO A 146 -1.74 -7.60 15.17
CA PRO A 146 -0.68 -8.42 15.76
C PRO A 146 -0.21 -9.55 14.83
N ILE A 147 -1.14 -10.18 14.11
CA ILE A 147 -0.83 -11.32 13.24
C ILE A 147 -0.18 -10.82 11.96
N ILE A 148 -0.79 -9.83 11.29
CA ILE A 148 -0.26 -9.28 10.04
C ILE A 148 1.10 -8.62 10.27
N ALA A 149 1.31 -7.92 11.40
CA ALA A 149 2.61 -7.36 11.73
C ALA A 149 3.70 -8.44 11.87
N GLU A 150 3.39 -9.56 12.53
CA GLU A 150 4.35 -10.67 12.66
C GLU A 150 4.61 -11.37 11.32
N VAL A 151 3.59 -11.54 10.46
CA VAL A 151 3.78 -12.07 9.10
C VAL A 151 4.69 -11.14 8.30
N GLN A 152 4.41 -9.84 8.29
CA GLN A 152 5.19 -8.83 7.57
C GLN A 152 6.63 -8.78 8.08
N ARG A 153 6.84 -8.79 9.40
CA ARG A 153 8.17 -8.85 10.00
C ARG A 153 8.97 -10.04 9.51
N ARG A 154 8.37 -11.24 9.49
CA ARG A 154 9.05 -12.45 8.99
C ARG A 154 9.29 -12.40 7.49
N LYS A 155 8.39 -11.78 6.73
CA LYS A 155 8.58 -11.53 5.29
C LYS A 155 9.78 -10.64 5.05
N SER A 156 9.90 -9.50 5.74
CA SER A 156 11.05 -8.59 5.62
C SER A 156 12.36 -9.26 6.01
N GLU A 157 12.40 -10.00 7.11
CA GLU A 157 13.60 -10.76 7.51
C GLU A 157 14.00 -11.80 6.46
N LYS A 158 13.02 -12.48 5.85
CA LYS A 158 13.27 -13.43 4.78
C LYS A 158 13.81 -12.76 3.52
N ILE A 159 13.24 -11.62 3.12
CA ILE A 159 13.73 -10.81 2.01
C ILE A 159 15.20 -10.44 2.24
N ARG A 160 15.52 -9.89 3.42
CA ARG A 160 16.88 -9.52 3.82
C ARG A 160 17.85 -10.70 3.72
N GLN A 161 17.46 -11.87 4.22
CA GLN A 161 18.27 -13.09 4.12
C GLN A 161 18.51 -13.52 2.67
N LEU A 162 17.50 -13.45 1.82
CA LEU A 162 17.63 -13.80 0.40
C LEU A 162 18.50 -12.79 -0.35
N GLN A 163 18.39 -11.49 -0.06
CA GLN A 163 19.25 -10.45 -0.64
C GLN A 163 20.73 -10.68 -0.26
N ILE A 164 21.03 -10.88 1.02
CA ILE A 164 22.39 -11.20 1.49
C ILE A 164 22.93 -12.46 0.82
N GLN A 165 22.09 -13.50 0.69
CA GLN A 165 22.48 -14.74 0.03
C GLN A 165 22.77 -14.52 -1.46
N TYR A 166 21.96 -13.73 -2.14
CA TYR A 166 22.17 -13.37 -3.54
C TYR A 166 23.48 -12.59 -3.74
N GLU A 167 23.74 -11.55 -2.93
CA GLU A 167 24.98 -10.77 -2.98
C GLU A 167 26.22 -11.65 -2.77
N LYS A 168 26.16 -12.56 -1.80
CA LYS A 168 27.24 -13.51 -1.54
C LYS A 168 27.48 -14.46 -2.71
N ASP A 169 26.40 -15.02 -3.27
CA ASP A 169 26.51 -15.90 -4.43
C ASP A 169 26.99 -15.13 -5.67
N GLU A 170 26.62 -13.86 -5.84
CA GLU A 170 27.10 -12.99 -6.91
C GLU A 170 28.61 -12.74 -6.80
N GLN A 171 29.11 -12.43 -5.61
CA GLN A 171 30.55 -12.30 -5.34
C GLN A 171 31.30 -13.60 -5.66
N GLN A 172 30.77 -14.73 -5.18
CA GLN A 172 31.37 -16.05 -5.44
C GLN A 172 31.37 -16.39 -6.94
N ALA A 173 30.27 -16.14 -7.65
CA ALA A 173 30.20 -16.34 -9.10
C ALA A 173 31.19 -15.44 -9.85
N SER A 174 31.35 -14.19 -9.39
CA SER A 174 32.33 -13.25 -9.95
C SER A 174 33.77 -13.75 -9.78
N GLU A 175 34.10 -14.36 -8.64
CA GLU A 175 35.43 -14.93 -8.41
C GLU A 175 35.69 -16.17 -9.28
N LEU A 176 34.73 -17.11 -9.30
CA LEU A 176 34.85 -18.34 -10.09
C LEU A 176 34.94 -18.04 -11.60
N SER A 177 34.27 -16.99 -12.06
CA SER A 177 34.30 -16.59 -13.48
C SER A 177 35.66 -16.07 -13.96
N LYS A 178 36.60 -15.73 -13.05
CA LYS A 178 37.96 -15.30 -13.42
C LYS A 178 38.74 -16.41 -14.15
N ASP A 179 38.49 -17.67 -13.79
CA ASP A 179 38.96 -18.85 -14.52
C ASP A 179 37.80 -19.83 -14.76
N LEU A 180 36.90 -19.45 -15.66
CA LEU A 180 35.69 -20.22 -15.97
C LEU A 180 36.00 -21.61 -16.56
N ARG A 181 37.18 -21.83 -17.13
CA ARG A 181 37.54 -23.14 -17.71
C ARG A 181 37.76 -24.18 -16.62
N SER A 182 38.45 -23.79 -15.55
CA SER A 182 38.75 -24.67 -14.41
C SER A 182 37.57 -24.77 -13.45
N ASN A 183 36.81 -23.69 -13.29
CA ASN A 183 35.76 -23.58 -12.25
C ASN A 183 34.32 -23.75 -12.78
N ARG A 184 34.14 -24.20 -14.03
CA ARG A 184 32.82 -24.31 -14.67
C ARG A 184 31.74 -25.03 -13.84
N PRO A 185 31.97 -26.25 -13.31
CA PRO A 185 30.92 -26.96 -12.59
C PRO A 185 30.50 -26.24 -11.31
N GLU A 186 31.45 -25.66 -10.59
CA GLU A 186 31.20 -24.90 -9.37
C GLU A 186 30.47 -23.58 -9.67
N TYR A 187 30.86 -22.88 -10.74
CA TYR A 187 30.17 -21.70 -11.23
C TYR A 187 28.71 -21.99 -11.58
N GLU A 188 28.44 -23.09 -12.30
CA GLU A 188 27.07 -23.50 -12.66
C GLU A 188 26.20 -23.77 -11.42
N VAL A 189 26.77 -24.40 -10.37
CA VAL A 189 26.08 -24.62 -9.09
C VAL A 189 25.75 -23.30 -8.40
N VAL A 190 26.69 -22.36 -8.33
CA VAL A 190 26.46 -21.03 -7.72
C VAL A 190 25.37 -20.28 -8.48
N VAL A 191 25.41 -20.29 -9.81
CA VAL A 191 24.39 -19.65 -10.65
C VAL A 191 22.99 -20.28 -10.46
N GLN A 192 22.90 -21.60 -10.31
CA GLN A 192 21.62 -22.27 -9.97
C GLN A 192 21.08 -21.83 -8.60
N ARG A 193 21.94 -21.63 -7.61
CA ARG A 193 21.53 -21.07 -6.31
C ARG A 193 21.03 -19.64 -6.47
N MET A 194 21.74 -18.79 -7.22
CA MET A 194 21.29 -17.42 -7.52
C MET A 194 19.91 -17.42 -8.21
N ILE A 195 19.69 -18.26 -9.22
CA ILE A 195 18.40 -18.41 -9.90
C ILE A 195 17.29 -18.74 -8.89
N LYS A 196 17.54 -19.72 -8.01
CA LYS A 196 16.59 -20.11 -6.98
C LYS A 196 16.28 -18.94 -6.05
N THR A 197 17.31 -18.28 -5.51
CA THR A 197 17.18 -17.12 -4.62
C THR A 197 16.40 -15.98 -5.27
N LEU A 198 16.65 -15.68 -6.55
CA LEU A 198 15.93 -14.66 -7.30
C LEU A 198 14.47 -15.03 -7.58
N ASN A 199 14.16 -16.29 -7.87
CA ASN A 199 12.76 -16.73 -8.02
C ASN A 199 11.99 -16.61 -6.70
N ASP A 200 12.65 -16.94 -5.59
CA ASP A 200 12.09 -16.80 -4.24
C ASP A 200 11.86 -15.31 -3.92
N LEU A 201 12.83 -14.42 -4.22
CA LEU A 201 12.66 -12.96 -4.08
C LEU A 201 11.51 -12.44 -4.94
N ASN A 202 11.41 -12.84 -6.20
CA ASN A 202 10.36 -12.38 -7.11
C ASN A 202 8.93 -12.70 -6.65
N GLN A 203 8.75 -13.70 -5.79
CA GLN A 203 7.45 -14.03 -5.21
C GLN A 203 7.06 -13.05 -4.09
N LEU A 204 8.03 -12.40 -3.46
CA LEU A 204 7.85 -11.55 -2.28
C LEU A 204 7.69 -10.04 -2.62
N PHE A 205 7.93 -9.68 -3.88
CA PHE A 205 7.79 -8.32 -4.41
C PHE A 205 6.71 -8.25 -5.51
N LYS A 206 6.15 -7.05 -5.73
CA LYS A 206 5.17 -6.85 -6.81
C LYS A 206 5.82 -6.75 -8.18
N HIS A 207 7.01 -6.14 -8.26
CA HIS A 207 7.77 -6.02 -9.50
C HIS A 207 8.33 -7.38 -10.01
N ASP A 208 8.62 -7.45 -11.32
CA ASP A 208 9.12 -8.67 -12.00
C ASP A 208 10.65 -8.66 -12.24
N SER A 209 11.37 -7.69 -11.68
CA SER A 209 12.80 -7.48 -11.98
C SER A 209 13.64 -8.72 -11.64
N TYR A 210 13.39 -9.37 -10.49
CA TYR A 210 14.14 -10.55 -10.09
C TYR A 210 13.91 -11.75 -11.01
N ASN A 211 12.69 -11.95 -11.54
CA ASN A 211 12.41 -12.99 -12.52
C ASN A 211 13.15 -12.75 -13.85
N LYS A 212 13.27 -11.48 -14.27
CA LYS A 212 14.07 -11.13 -15.46
C LYS A 212 15.53 -11.54 -15.27
N ILE A 213 16.11 -11.24 -14.11
CA ILE A 213 17.49 -11.65 -13.75
C ILE A 213 17.59 -13.19 -13.66
N ALA A 214 16.62 -13.87 -13.07
CA ALA A 214 16.62 -15.33 -12.94
C ALA A 214 16.53 -16.04 -14.31
N LYS A 215 15.66 -15.57 -15.20
CA LYS A 215 15.57 -16.06 -16.58
C LYS A 215 16.89 -15.89 -17.31
N TRP A 216 17.54 -14.75 -17.13
CA TRP A 216 18.87 -14.47 -17.68
C TRP A 216 19.93 -15.47 -17.20
N LEU A 217 20.06 -15.68 -15.89
CA LEU A 217 21.02 -16.64 -15.33
C LEU A 217 20.79 -18.07 -15.86
N ARG A 218 19.54 -18.48 -16.12
CA ARG A 218 19.24 -19.81 -16.70
C ARG A 218 19.82 -19.97 -18.11
N LEU A 219 19.92 -18.90 -18.89
CA LEU A 219 20.49 -18.94 -20.24
C LEU A 219 22.02 -19.14 -20.21
N LEU A 220 22.70 -18.68 -19.15
CA LEU A 220 24.15 -18.82 -19.01
C LEU A 220 24.62 -20.26 -18.82
N ILE A 221 23.79 -21.08 -18.20
CA ILE A 221 24.13 -22.44 -17.77
C ILE A 221 23.50 -23.52 -18.65
N LYS A 222 22.70 -23.17 -19.67
CA LYS A 222 22.19 -24.15 -20.62
C LYS A 222 23.36 -24.74 -21.43
N PRO A 223 23.47 -26.08 -21.55
CA PRO A 223 24.46 -26.67 -22.44
C PRO A 223 24.15 -26.26 -23.88
N GLN A 224 25.13 -25.68 -24.58
CA GLN A 224 25.05 -25.57 -26.04
C GLN A 224 25.16 -26.99 -26.60
N LEU A 225 24.02 -27.61 -26.91
CA LEU A 225 23.99 -28.86 -27.64
C LEU A 225 24.64 -28.64 -29.02
N PRO A 226 25.62 -29.47 -29.43
CA PRO A 226 26.14 -29.41 -30.79
C PRO A 226 25.02 -29.81 -31.78
N PRO A 227 24.95 -29.17 -32.96
CA PRO A 227 23.92 -29.46 -33.93
C PRO A 227 24.05 -30.91 -34.40
N ILE A 228 22.97 -31.67 -34.22
CA ILE A 228 22.82 -33.04 -34.73
C ILE A 228 22.87 -32.96 -36.25
N LYS A 229 23.92 -33.52 -36.85
CA LYS A 229 24.00 -33.73 -38.30
C LYS A 229 22.80 -34.58 -38.71
N GLN A 230 21.86 -34.00 -39.45
CA GLN A 230 20.78 -34.74 -40.09
C GLN A 230 21.40 -35.70 -41.11
N THR A 231 21.47 -36.97 -40.75
CA THR A 231 21.64 -38.06 -41.71
C THR A 231 20.43 -38.08 -42.63
N GLU A 232 20.71 -37.98 -43.93
CA GLU A 232 19.80 -38.23 -45.03
C GLU A 232 18.95 -39.48 -44.76
N LYS A 233 17.62 -39.33 -44.80
CA LYS A 233 16.71 -40.46 -44.97
C LYS A 233 15.98 -40.33 -46.29
N GLN A 234 16.24 -41.34 -47.11
CA GLN A 234 15.72 -41.63 -48.42
C GLN A 234 14.20 -41.49 -48.53
N ALA A 235 13.79 -40.93 -49.66
CA ALA A 235 12.41 -40.85 -50.10
C ALA A 235 11.80 -42.25 -50.27
N THR A 236 10.63 -42.46 -49.66
CA THR A 236 9.72 -43.56 -50.02
C THR A 236 8.50 -42.95 -50.70
N LYS A 237 8.31 -43.34 -51.96
CA LYS A 237 7.16 -43.01 -52.81
C LYS A 237 5.88 -43.58 -52.22
N THR A 238 4.79 -42.79 -52.20
CA THR A 238 3.45 -43.36 -52.37
C THR A 238 2.50 -42.37 -53.07
N ASN A 239 2.01 -42.81 -54.23
CA ASN A 239 0.91 -42.24 -55.01
C ASN A 239 -0.37 -42.14 -54.18
N PHE A 240 -1.20 -41.11 -54.40
CA PHE A 240 -2.66 -41.28 -54.54
C PHE A 240 -3.31 -40.15 -55.35
N LYS A 241 -4.37 -40.56 -56.07
CA LYS A 241 -5.02 -39.98 -57.24
C LYS A 241 -6.00 -38.82 -56.96
N LYS A 242 -6.14 -37.98 -57.99
CA LYS A 242 -7.15 -36.95 -58.31
C LYS A 242 -8.58 -37.54 -58.51
N PRO A 243 -9.65 -36.75 -58.28
CA PRO A 243 -10.59 -36.32 -59.35
C PRO A 243 -11.05 -34.83 -59.16
N GLU A 244 -10.90 -33.88 -60.10
CA GLU A 244 -11.74 -33.49 -61.27
C GLU A 244 -13.24 -33.24 -60.94
N LEU A 245 -13.64 -31.99 -60.60
CA LEU A 245 -14.25 -30.88 -61.41
C LEU A 245 -15.81 -30.98 -61.54
N PRO A 246 -16.62 -29.89 -61.65
CA PRO A 246 -16.49 -28.73 -62.57
C PRO A 246 -16.72 -27.32 -61.95
N GLU A 247 -15.96 -26.30 -62.36
CA GLU A 247 -16.32 -25.21 -63.31
C GLU A 247 -17.45 -24.26 -62.87
N GLU A 248 -17.08 -22.99 -62.60
CA GLU A 248 -17.82 -21.88 -63.18
C GLU A 248 -16.87 -20.72 -63.52
N ASN A 249 -17.10 -20.18 -64.72
CA ASN A 249 -16.27 -19.24 -65.46
C ASN A 249 -16.57 -17.78 -65.08
N THR A 250 -15.54 -16.93 -65.02
CA THR A 250 -15.65 -15.58 -65.60
C THR A 250 -14.29 -15.05 -66.09
N LYS A 251 -14.29 -14.66 -67.37
CA LYS A 251 -13.22 -14.13 -68.22
C LYS A 251 -12.82 -12.69 -67.77
N SER A 252 -11.55 -12.39 -67.44
CA SER A 252 -10.45 -11.81 -68.28
C SER A 252 -10.55 -10.29 -68.57
N PRO A 253 -9.54 -9.54 -69.08
CA PRO A 253 -8.06 -9.73 -69.18
C PRO A 253 -7.20 -8.45 -68.89
N SER A 254 -5.88 -8.60 -68.70
CA SER A 254 -4.80 -7.89 -69.45
C SER A 254 -3.41 -8.11 -68.80
N ARG A 255 -2.51 -8.85 -69.48
CA ARG A 255 -1.21 -8.39 -70.05
C ARG A 255 -0.37 -7.53 -69.08
N SER A 256 0.78 -8.00 -68.59
CA SER A 256 2.00 -8.07 -69.41
C SER A 256 3.20 -8.68 -68.65
N GLU A 257 4.03 -9.36 -69.45
CA GLU A 257 5.50 -9.48 -69.37
C GLU A 257 6.20 -10.22 -68.21
N LYS A 258 6.65 -11.43 -68.58
CA LYS A 258 7.71 -12.20 -67.93
C LYS A 258 9.08 -11.54 -68.17
N LYS A 259 9.83 -11.29 -67.11
CA LYS A 259 11.31 -11.32 -67.11
C LYS A 259 11.80 -12.26 -66.00
N PRO A 260 12.85 -13.07 -66.26
CA PRO A 260 13.31 -14.09 -65.33
C PRO A 260 14.22 -13.47 -64.28
N PHE A 261 13.70 -13.24 -63.06
CA PHE A 261 14.57 -12.93 -61.93
C PHE A 261 15.22 -14.22 -61.43
N LYS A 262 16.53 -14.33 -61.67
CA LYS A 262 17.41 -15.32 -61.05
C LYS A 262 17.21 -15.27 -59.53
N SER A 263 16.77 -16.39 -58.98
CA SER A 263 16.77 -16.70 -57.56
C SER A 263 18.21 -16.70 -57.03
N SER A 264 18.66 -15.57 -56.50
CA SER A 264 19.72 -15.59 -55.50
C SER A 264 19.04 -15.74 -54.14
N SER A 265 19.00 -16.97 -53.66
CA SER A 265 18.62 -17.31 -52.30
C SER A 265 19.65 -16.72 -51.32
N LYS A 266 19.49 -15.44 -50.95
CA LYS A 266 20.12 -14.88 -49.73
C LYS A 266 19.27 -15.28 -48.53
N LYS A 267 19.46 -16.51 -48.06
CA LYS A 267 19.18 -16.89 -46.67
C LYS A 267 20.38 -16.43 -45.82
N SER A 268 20.36 -15.19 -45.33
CA SER A 268 21.09 -14.73 -44.13
C SER A 268 20.93 -13.21 -43.96
N SER A 269 19.91 -12.74 -43.26
CA SER A 269 19.86 -11.32 -42.85
C SER A 269 19.17 -11.04 -41.52
N SER A 270 18.62 -12.05 -40.83
CA SER A 270 18.13 -11.88 -39.45
C SER A 270 19.30 -11.76 -38.46
N ASP A 271 20.34 -12.58 -38.65
CA ASP A 271 21.45 -12.69 -37.70
C ASP A 271 22.36 -11.44 -37.72
N SER A 272 22.46 -10.76 -38.86
CA SER A 272 23.24 -9.52 -38.98
C SER A 272 22.57 -8.32 -38.30
N ASN A 273 21.24 -8.34 -38.13
CA ASN A 273 20.50 -7.22 -37.57
C ASN A 273 20.61 -7.19 -36.04
N ILE A 274 20.44 -8.35 -35.37
CA ILE A 274 20.51 -8.44 -33.91
C ILE A 274 21.93 -8.15 -33.40
N GLU A 275 22.96 -8.66 -34.08
CA GLU A 275 24.35 -8.37 -33.69
C GLU A 275 24.73 -6.89 -33.93
N ALA A 276 24.19 -6.26 -34.97
CA ALA A 276 24.36 -4.83 -35.21
C ALA A 276 23.71 -3.97 -34.11
N ILE A 277 22.51 -4.35 -33.66
CA ILE A 277 21.83 -3.65 -32.55
C ILE A 277 22.65 -3.81 -31.26
N LEU A 278 23.14 -5.01 -30.94
CA LEU A 278 23.99 -5.20 -29.76
C LEU A 278 25.27 -4.35 -29.83
N ARG A 279 25.96 -4.29 -30.98
CA ARG A 279 27.16 -3.44 -31.13
C ARG A 279 26.82 -1.97 -30.88
N LYS A 280 25.69 -1.50 -31.44
CA LYS A 280 25.21 -0.14 -31.20
C LYS A 280 24.88 0.11 -29.72
N SER A 281 24.29 -0.86 -29.02
CA SER A 281 24.02 -0.76 -27.57
C SER A 281 25.32 -0.73 -26.75
N ILE A 282 26.35 -1.49 -27.14
CA ILE A 282 27.68 -1.44 -26.50
C ILE A 282 28.34 -0.07 -26.74
N GLU A 283 28.31 0.44 -27.97
CA GLU A 283 28.85 1.76 -28.29
C GLU A 283 28.13 2.87 -27.52
N LYS A 284 26.79 2.80 -27.46
CA LYS A 284 25.98 3.71 -26.64
C LYS A 284 26.38 3.62 -25.18
N PHE A 285 26.54 2.42 -24.62
CA PHE A 285 27.00 2.26 -23.24
C PHE A 285 28.37 2.89 -22.99
N ASN A 286 29.36 2.67 -23.86
CA ASN A 286 30.70 3.24 -23.70
C ASN A 286 30.71 4.77 -23.69
N ILE A 287 29.73 5.40 -24.36
CA ILE A 287 29.51 6.85 -24.30
C ILE A 287 28.92 7.24 -22.93
N LEU A 288 27.87 6.54 -22.49
CA LEU A 288 27.21 6.81 -21.20
C LEU A 288 28.11 6.50 -19.98
N GLU A 289 29.06 5.59 -20.13
CA GLU A 289 30.06 5.30 -19.09
C GLU A 289 30.96 6.52 -18.83
N LYS A 290 31.22 7.34 -19.85
CA LYS A 290 32.11 8.51 -19.78
C LYS A 290 31.36 9.82 -19.52
N ASP A 291 30.08 9.89 -19.88
CA ASP A 291 29.24 11.10 -19.76
C ASP A 291 28.12 10.90 -18.74
N ASN A 292 28.32 11.40 -17.52
CA ASN A 292 27.32 11.34 -16.45
C ASN A 292 26.01 12.03 -16.85
N THR A 293 26.07 13.17 -17.53
CA THR A 293 24.88 13.98 -17.87
C THR A 293 23.97 13.22 -18.82
N ARG A 294 24.53 12.61 -19.87
CA ARG A 294 23.77 11.75 -20.78
C ARG A 294 23.33 10.44 -20.11
N ALA A 295 24.15 9.88 -19.23
CA ALA A 295 23.81 8.64 -18.54
C ALA A 295 22.50 8.78 -17.74
N VAL A 296 22.28 9.92 -17.08
CA VAL A 296 21.07 10.17 -16.27
C VAL A 296 19.80 10.06 -17.10
N SER A 297 19.81 10.54 -18.35
CA SER A 297 18.63 10.50 -19.21
C SER A 297 18.47 9.19 -19.99
N GLU A 298 19.58 8.55 -20.40
CA GLU A 298 19.51 7.50 -21.44
C GLU A 298 19.78 6.07 -20.93
N ILE A 299 20.26 5.89 -19.70
CA ILE A 299 20.64 4.55 -19.22
C ILE A 299 19.43 3.65 -18.95
N SER A 300 18.30 4.21 -18.53
CA SER A 300 17.02 3.48 -18.38
C SER A 300 16.51 2.97 -19.73
N ASP A 301 16.61 3.80 -20.77
CA ASP A 301 16.22 3.42 -22.14
C ASP A 301 17.12 2.32 -22.67
N LEU A 302 18.43 2.46 -22.48
CA LEU A 302 19.40 1.44 -22.86
C LEU A 302 19.16 0.12 -22.11
N CYS A 303 18.84 0.19 -20.82
CA CYS A 303 18.45 -0.99 -20.04
C CYS A 303 17.21 -1.68 -20.65
N THR A 304 16.21 -0.91 -21.07
CA THR A 304 14.99 -1.42 -21.72
C THR A 304 15.29 -2.02 -23.10
N GLU A 305 16.13 -1.35 -23.89
CA GLU A 305 16.57 -1.82 -25.21
C GLU A 305 17.32 -3.15 -25.12
N VAL A 306 18.29 -3.24 -24.21
CA VAL A 306 19.06 -4.47 -23.96
C VAL A 306 18.17 -5.60 -23.42
N ASN A 307 17.22 -5.28 -22.53
CA ASN A 307 16.21 -6.26 -22.09
C ASN A 307 15.31 -6.75 -23.24
N SER A 308 15.02 -5.89 -24.22
CA SER A 308 14.20 -6.26 -25.38
C SER A 308 14.95 -7.19 -26.33
N LEU A 309 16.28 -7.00 -26.48
CA LEU A 309 17.14 -7.92 -27.23
C LEU A 309 17.13 -9.33 -26.62
N LEU A 310 17.00 -9.45 -25.29
CA LEU A 310 16.87 -10.73 -24.61
C LEU A 310 15.55 -11.42 -24.91
N LEU A 311 14.44 -10.70 -25.04
CA LEU A 311 13.14 -11.28 -25.41
C LEU A 311 13.14 -11.82 -26.84
N LEU A 312 13.82 -11.13 -27.76
CA LEU A 312 13.97 -11.59 -29.14
C LEU A 312 14.81 -12.87 -29.26
N SER A 313 15.66 -13.16 -28.27
CA SER A 313 16.45 -14.39 -28.20
C SER A 313 15.62 -15.66 -27.88
N GLU A 314 14.38 -15.49 -27.41
CA GLU A 314 13.43 -16.59 -27.13
C GLU A 314 12.69 -17.07 -28.39
N SER A 315 12.79 -16.34 -29.52
CA SER A 315 12.01 -16.57 -30.75
C SER A 315 12.53 -17.67 -31.69
N GLY A 316 13.49 -18.48 -31.24
CA GLY A 316 13.98 -19.66 -31.99
C GLY A 316 14.97 -19.34 -33.12
N THR A 317 15.49 -18.11 -33.19
CA THR A 317 16.60 -17.73 -34.08
C THR A 317 17.94 -18.28 -33.56
N GLU A 318 18.75 -18.85 -34.45
CA GLU A 318 20.11 -19.27 -34.12
C GLU A 318 20.97 -18.03 -33.79
N LEU A 319 21.35 -17.88 -32.53
CA LEU A 319 22.12 -16.73 -32.07
C LEU A 319 23.61 -16.90 -32.39
N PRO A 320 24.32 -15.81 -32.76
CA PRO A 320 25.76 -15.85 -32.94
C PRO A 320 26.49 -16.38 -31.69
N LYS A 321 27.57 -17.14 -31.89
CA LYS A 321 28.36 -17.72 -30.79
C LYS A 321 28.90 -16.61 -29.87
N GLY A 322 28.60 -16.71 -28.57
CA GLY A 322 29.00 -15.71 -27.57
C GLY A 322 28.16 -14.43 -27.56
N PHE A 323 27.11 -14.33 -28.38
CA PHE A 323 26.16 -13.21 -28.36
C PHE A 323 25.56 -12.99 -26.97
N ILE A 324 25.02 -14.06 -26.38
CA ILE A 324 24.47 -14.04 -25.01
C ILE A 324 25.51 -13.53 -24.01
N THR A 325 26.75 -14.01 -24.05
CA THR A 325 27.83 -13.54 -23.16
C THR A 325 28.08 -12.03 -23.28
N LYS A 326 28.04 -11.48 -24.50
CA LYS A 326 28.24 -10.04 -24.73
C LYS A 326 27.07 -9.20 -24.23
N VAL A 327 25.83 -9.62 -24.51
CA VAL A 327 24.61 -8.96 -23.96
C VAL A 327 24.66 -8.95 -22.43
N ASN A 328 25.10 -10.06 -21.84
CA ASN A 328 25.17 -10.24 -20.40
C ASN A 328 26.20 -9.33 -19.72
N ASN A 329 27.39 -9.24 -20.31
CA ASN A 329 28.41 -8.31 -19.84
C ASN A 329 27.92 -6.86 -19.93
N LEU A 330 27.27 -6.50 -21.04
CA LEU A 330 26.70 -5.17 -21.22
C LEU A 330 25.63 -4.88 -20.16
N GLN A 331 24.73 -5.81 -19.88
CA GLN A 331 23.70 -5.60 -18.87
C GLN A 331 24.25 -5.50 -17.46
N LEU A 332 25.26 -6.30 -17.11
CA LEU A 332 25.95 -6.18 -15.83
C LEU A 332 26.60 -4.79 -15.69
N GLN A 333 27.23 -4.31 -16.76
CA GLN A 333 27.82 -2.98 -16.81
C GLN A 333 26.77 -1.87 -16.68
N ILE A 334 25.64 -1.98 -17.39
CA ILE A 334 24.48 -1.07 -17.27
C ILE A 334 23.94 -1.07 -15.85
N ASN A 335 23.76 -2.24 -15.23
CA ASN A 335 23.26 -2.35 -13.86
C ASN A 335 24.22 -1.70 -12.86
N ARG A 336 25.52 -1.99 -12.94
CA ARG A 336 26.53 -1.37 -12.08
C ARG A 336 26.55 0.14 -12.24
N ARG A 337 26.54 0.62 -13.49
CA ARG A 337 26.57 2.04 -13.82
C ARG A 337 25.30 2.75 -13.38
N GLY A 338 24.12 2.18 -13.67
CA GLY A 338 22.82 2.73 -13.28
C GLY A 338 22.64 2.76 -11.76
N THR A 339 23.12 1.74 -11.06
CA THR A 339 23.12 1.70 -9.58
C THR A 339 24.05 2.78 -9.00
N ALA A 340 25.29 2.87 -9.50
CA ALA A 340 26.23 3.91 -9.08
C ALA A 340 25.69 5.32 -9.36
N LEU A 341 25.02 5.51 -10.49
CA LEU A 341 24.40 6.78 -10.86
C LEU A 341 23.22 7.12 -9.94
N LEU A 342 22.37 6.14 -9.62
CA LEU A 342 21.26 6.32 -8.68
C LEU A 342 21.78 6.77 -7.31
N TYR A 343 22.77 6.08 -6.74
CA TYR A 343 23.36 6.47 -5.46
C TYR A 343 24.04 7.84 -5.52
N SER A 344 24.73 8.16 -6.63
CA SER A 344 25.32 9.48 -6.83
C SER A 344 24.26 10.59 -6.88
N LEU A 345 23.14 10.38 -7.57
CA LEU A 345 22.04 11.35 -7.61
C LEU A 345 21.40 11.55 -6.23
N ILE A 346 21.25 10.47 -5.45
CA ILE A 346 20.75 10.51 -4.08
C ILE A 346 21.71 11.33 -3.19
N GLU A 347 23.01 11.06 -3.27
CA GLU A 347 24.05 11.78 -2.52
C GLU A 347 24.06 13.29 -2.84
N HIS A 348 23.85 13.64 -4.11
CA HIS A 348 23.77 15.04 -4.57
C HIS A 348 22.37 15.67 -4.43
N ARG A 349 21.42 15.00 -3.77
CA ARG A 349 20.03 15.46 -3.56
C ARG A 349 19.23 15.74 -4.85
N ASN A 350 19.59 15.11 -5.96
CA ASN A 350 18.92 15.25 -7.26
C ASN A 350 17.78 14.24 -7.40
N PHE A 351 16.77 14.31 -6.52
CA PHE A 351 15.71 13.30 -6.43
C PHE A 351 14.81 13.24 -7.67
N GLU A 352 14.54 14.36 -8.33
CA GLU A 352 13.72 14.39 -9.56
C GLU A 352 14.36 13.58 -10.69
N LEU A 353 15.69 13.64 -10.81
CA LEU A 353 16.43 12.82 -11.77
C LEU A 353 16.53 11.36 -11.30
N ALA A 354 16.68 11.12 -10.00
CA ALA A 354 16.69 9.76 -9.47
C ALA A 354 15.36 9.01 -9.69
N LYS A 355 14.23 9.73 -9.72
CA LYS A 355 12.90 9.17 -10.03
C LYS A 355 12.82 8.58 -11.44
N THR A 356 13.60 9.06 -12.41
CA THR A 356 13.59 8.54 -13.79
C THR A 356 14.35 7.21 -13.95
N LEU A 357 15.19 6.86 -12.97
CA LEU A 357 15.98 5.64 -12.93
C LEU A 357 15.19 4.42 -12.41
N THR A 358 13.92 4.29 -12.84
CA THR A 358 12.98 3.26 -12.39
C THR A 358 13.50 1.82 -12.47
N PRO A 359 14.29 1.40 -13.48
CA PRO A 359 14.79 0.02 -13.54
C PRO A 359 15.72 -0.34 -12.37
N PHE A 360 16.24 0.66 -11.65
CA PHE A 360 17.24 0.51 -10.60
C PHE A 360 16.68 0.76 -9.18
N HIS A 361 15.39 1.11 -9.06
CA HIS A 361 14.75 1.36 -7.75
C HIS A 361 14.67 0.13 -6.84
N TYR A 362 14.87 -1.08 -7.38
CA TYR A 362 15.00 -2.29 -6.56
C TYR A 362 16.21 -2.27 -5.62
N ASN A 363 17.18 -1.36 -5.84
CA ASN A 363 18.32 -1.14 -4.96
C ASN A 363 18.04 -0.19 -3.80
N LEU A 364 16.83 0.40 -3.73
CA LEU A 364 16.42 1.24 -2.59
C LEU A 364 16.12 0.34 -1.39
N ASP A 365 17.16 0.03 -0.61
CA ASP A 365 17.08 -0.87 0.52
C ASP A 365 16.66 -0.15 1.83
N GLU A 366 16.54 -0.92 2.90
CA GLU A 366 16.20 -0.41 4.24
C GLU A 366 17.28 0.53 4.81
N LYS A 367 18.55 0.43 4.37
CA LYS A 367 19.64 1.25 4.91
C LYS A 367 19.45 2.72 4.55
N LEU A 368 18.99 3.01 3.32
CA LEU A 368 18.67 4.36 2.90
C LEU A 368 17.50 4.95 3.71
N LEU A 369 16.49 4.13 4.04
CA LEU A 369 15.38 4.56 4.89
C LEU A 369 15.88 4.91 6.30
N ILE A 370 16.74 4.08 6.88
CA ILE A 370 17.38 4.35 8.18
C ILE A 370 18.20 5.64 8.10
N GLN A 371 19.02 5.82 7.07
CA GLN A 371 19.81 7.03 6.87
C GLN A 371 18.94 8.29 6.82
N ALA A 372 17.83 8.25 6.08
CA ALA A 372 16.90 9.38 5.99
C ALA A 372 16.32 9.75 7.37
N LEU A 373 15.98 8.75 8.18
CA LEU A 373 15.45 8.96 9.53
C LEU A 373 16.52 9.45 10.52
N GLU A 374 17.74 8.89 10.49
CA GLU A 374 18.87 9.33 11.31
C GLU A 374 19.21 10.79 11.06
N GLN A 375 19.26 11.19 9.78
CA GLN A 375 19.58 12.55 9.35
C GLN A 375 18.39 13.53 9.42
N ALA A 376 17.20 13.06 9.82
CA ALA A 376 15.95 13.82 9.76
C ALA A 376 15.68 14.45 8.37
N ASP A 377 16.10 13.77 7.29
CA ASP A 377 16.01 14.27 5.92
C ASP A 377 14.65 13.89 5.30
N GLU A 378 13.72 14.85 5.31
CA GLU A 378 12.37 14.65 4.77
C GLU A 378 12.35 14.41 3.26
N HIS A 379 13.29 14.98 2.51
CA HIS A 379 13.29 14.92 1.05
C HIS A 379 13.81 13.57 0.56
N LEU A 380 14.87 13.05 1.21
CA LEU A 380 15.32 11.69 0.98
C LEU A 380 14.21 10.70 1.34
N LEU A 381 13.56 10.89 2.48
CA LEU A 381 12.45 10.04 2.90
C LEU A 381 11.29 10.05 1.90
N GLU A 382 10.87 11.24 1.44
CA GLU A 382 9.81 11.39 0.43
C GLU A 382 10.16 10.67 -0.88
N PHE A 383 11.40 10.80 -1.35
CA PHE A 383 11.88 10.07 -2.52
C PHE A 383 11.81 8.56 -2.33
N LEU A 384 12.30 8.06 -1.20
CA LEU A 384 12.32 6.63 -0.90
C LEU A 384 10.91 6.06 -0.84
N LEU A 385 9.99 6.72 -0.14
CA LEU A 385 8.60 6.24 -0.02
C LEU A 385 7.82 6.34 -1.34
N SER A 386 8.18 7.28 -2.22
CA SER A 386 7.56 7.41 -3.54
C SER A 386 8.03 6.35 -4.55
N CYS A 387 9.26 5.86 -4.41
CA CYS A 387 9.90 4.99 -5.42
C CYS A 387 10.19 3.56 -4.91
N GLY A 388 10.24 3.34 -3.60
CA GLY A 388 10.51 2.05 -2.98
C GLY A 388 9.25 1.37 -2.44
N GLU A 389 9.34 0.05 -2.24
CA GLU A 389 8.28 -0.76 -1.64
C GLU A 389 8.51 -0.92 -0.13
N TYR A 390 8.16 0.10 0.67
CA TYR A 390 8.32 0.09 2.14
C TYR A 390 7.01 -0.16 2.89
N THR A 391 7.07 -0.88 4.02
CA THR A 391 5.90 -1.15 4.88
C THR A 391 5.98 -0.30 6.16
N LEU A 392 5.31 0.85 6.19
CA LEU A 392 5.53 1.88 7.22
C LEU A 392 5.10 1.49 8.64
N ASP A 393 3.99 0.77 8.79
CA ASP A 393 3.38 0.56 10.11
C ASP A 393 3.94 -0.62 10.89
N ASN A 394 4.45 -1.62 10.18
CA ASN A 394 4.76 -2.94 10.73
C ASN A 394 6.17 -3.44 10.36
N GLN A 395 7.05 -2.58 9.85
CA GLN A 395 8.46 -2.89 9.63
C GLN A 395 9.28 -2.41 10.83
N PRO A 396 9.78 -3.31 11.69
CA PRO A 396 10.66 -2.90 12.77
C PRO A 396 11.99 -2.42 12.20
N LEU A 397 12.52 -1.34 12.77
CA LEU A 397 13.77 -0.72 12.36
C LEU A 397 14.81 -0.89 13.45
N ARG A 398 16.06 -1.14 13.07
CA ARG A 398 17.18 -1.19 14.00
C ARG A 398 18.13 -0.03 13.74
N ILE A 399 18.18 0.91 14.69
CA ILE A 399 18.98 2.13 14.62
C ILE A 399 19.82 2.21 15.90
N GLU A 400 21.14 2.38 15.75
CA GLU A 400 22.10 2.43 16.87
C GLU A 400 21.98 1.25 17.88
N GLY A 401 21.61 0.07 17.39
CA GLY A 401 21.42 -1.11 18.23
C GLY A 401 20.06 -1.21 18.94
N GLN A 402 19.27 -0.14 18.97
CA GLN A 402 17.89 -0.15 19.47
C GLN A 402 16.92 -0.60 18.37
N THR A 403 15.94 -1.43 18.73
CA THR A 403 14.88 -1.86 17.80
C THR A 403 13.59 -1.09 18.07
N TYR A 404 13.10 -0.41 17.04
CA TYR A 404 11.85 0.33 17.03
C TYR A 404 10.78 -0.48 16.31
N LYS A 405 9.52 -0.37 16.74
CA LYS A 405 8.41 -1.09 16.11
C LYS A 405 8.12 -0.62 14.69
N SER A 406 8.34 0.67 14.41
CA SER A 406 8.17 1.27 13.08
C SER A 406 8.92 2.60 12.96
N ALA A 407 8.95 3.17 11.75
CA ALA A 407 9.49 4.51 11.48
C ALA A 407 8.79 5.60 12.32
N VAL A 408 7.47 5.49 12.49
CA VAL A 408 6.70 6.40 13.34
C VAL A 408 7.18 6.33 14.79
N HIS A 409 7.42 5.12 15.32
CA HIS A 409 7.93 4.97 16.70
C HIS A 409 9.31 5.59 16.88
N TYR A 410 10.17 5.53 15.86
CA TYR A 410 11.45 6.21 15.88
C TYR A 410 11.28 7.73 15.95
N CYS A 411 10.41 8.33 15.13
CA CYS A 411 10.12 9.76 15.19
C CYS A 411 9.66 10.21 16.59
N PHE A 412 8.82 9.42 17.27
CA PHE A 412 8.37 9.70 18.64
C PHE A 412 9.47 9.60 19.68
N ASN A 413 10.41 8.66 19.54
CA ASN A 413 11.50 8.51 20.50
C ASN A 413 12.57 9.60 20.32
N THR A 414 12.76 10.09 19.10
CA THR A 414 13.86 11.00 18.74
C THR A 414 13.42 12.47 18.69
N CYS A 415 12.12 12.78 18.73
CA CYS A 415 11.59 14.14 18.61
C CYS A 415 12.07 15.14 19.69
N GLN A 416 12.56 14.64 20.83
CA GLN A 416 13.17 15.48 21.87
C GLN A 416 14.62 15.86 21.56
N LYS A 417 15.32 15.05 20.76
CA LYS A 417 16.72 15.25 20.39
C LYS A 417 16.85 16.09 19.12
N GLN A 418 15.96 15.86 18.14
CA GLN A 418 15.96 16.57 16.86
C GLN A 418 14.53 16.75 16.32
N SER A 419 14.36 17.73 15.43
CA SER A 419 13.06 17.99 14.81
C SER A 419 12.67 16.86 13.86
N MET A 420 11.76 15.99 14.32
CA MET A 420 11.25 14.85 13.54
C MET A 420 9.87 15.12 12.92
N ALA A 421 9.28 16.30 13.14
CA ALA A 421 7.96 16.65 12.60
C ALA A 421 7.88 16.57 11.07
N PRO A 422 8.88 17.03 10.29
CA PRO A 422 8.80 16.97 8.84
C PRO A 422 8.87 15.52 8.33
N CYS A 423 9.77 14.70 8.88
CA CYS A 423 9.81 13.26 8.60
C CYS A 423 8.50 12.55 8.95
N LEU A 424 7.90 12.83 10.12
CA LEU A 424 6.61 12.25 10.49
C LEU A 424 5.49 12.70 9.55
N SER A 425 5.51 13.95 9.11
CA SER A 425 4.54 14.47 8.13
C SER A 425 4.60 13.69 6.83
N THR A 426 5.82 13.43 6.32
CA THR A 426 6.05 12.58 5.14
C THR A 426 5.54 11.16 5.36
N LEU A 427 5.82 10.54 6.51
CA LEU A 427 5.31 9.20 6.83
C LEU A 427 3.77 9.15 6.81
N ILE A 428 3.09 10.12 7.42
CA ILE A 428 1.62 10.19 7.45
C ILE A 428 1.06 10.35 6.02
N ARG A 429 1.68 11.21 5.20
CA ARG A 429 1.28 11.42 3.80
C ARG A 429 1.35 10.13 2.97
N HIS A 430 2.37 9.31 3.23
CA HIS A 430 2.55 8.00 2.61
C HIS A 430 1.79 6.87 3.34
N GLY A 431 0.86 7.23 4.23
CA GLY A 431 -0.11 6.30 4.79
C GLY A 431 0.26 5.66 6.13
N ALA A 432 1.31 6.13 6.81
CA ALA A 432 1.65 5.63 8.14
C ALA A 432 0.59 5.99 9.19
N SER A 433 0.26 5.01 10.03
CA SER A 433 -0.75 5.11 11.07
C SER A 433 -0.19 5.63 12.39
N LEU A 434 -0.85 6.65 12.94
CA LEU A 434 -0.61 7.15 14.30
C LEU A 434 -1.41 6.40 15.38
N LEU A 435 -2.24 5.44 14.97
CA LEU A 435 -3.10 4.68 15.87
C LEU A 435 -2.39 3.48 16.51
N GLY A 436 -1.12 3.25 16.15
CA GLY A 436 -0.26 2.25 16.78
C GLY A 436 -0.05 2.52 18.28
N LYS A 437 0.13 1.45 19.06
CA LYS A 437 0.36 1.52 20.51
C LYS A 437 1.78 1.96 20.85
N GLY A 438 1.92 3.08 21.55
CA GLY A 438 3.16 3.58 22.11
C GLY A 438 3.69 2.74 23.28
N ALA A 439 4.76 3.22 23.93
CA ALA A 439 5.43 2.51 25.03
C ALA A 439 4.52 2.30 26.26
N ASN A 440 3.57 3.22 26.49
CA ASN A 440 2.59 3.16 27.57
C ASN A 440 1.32 2.37 27.23
N GLY A 441 1.28 1.71 26.06
CA GLY A 441 0.14 0.95 25.56
C GLY A 441 -1.00 1.80 24.97
N LEU A 442 -0.94 3.13 25.09
CA LEU A 442 -1.91 4.05 24.51
C LEU A 442 -1.55 4.36 23.04
N PRO A 443 -2.52 4.77 22.21
CA PRO A 443 -2.25 5.18 20.83
C PRO A 443 -1.30 6.39 20.78
N LEU A 444 -0.34 6.37 19.85
CA LEU A 444 0.60 7.48 19.65
C LEU A 444 -0.11 8.82 19.37
N ALA A 445 -1.21 8.78 18.61
CA ALA A 445 -2.10 9.91 18.37
C ALA A 445 -2.63 10.56 19.67
N HIS A 446 -2.98 9.76 20.69
CA HIS A 446 -3.45 10.30 21.97
C HIS A 446 -2.35 11.11 22.63
N THR A 447 -1.11 10.59 22.67
CA THR A 447 0.03 11.29 23.27
C THR A 447 0.31 12.65 22.62
N LEU A 448 0.13 12.77 21.29
CA LEU A 448 0.27 14.05 20.60
C LEU A 448 -0.82 15.05 20.99
N LEU A 449 -2.08 14.60 21.05
CA LEU A 449 -3.22 15.46 21.33
C LEU A 449 -3.36 15.82 22.82
N SER A 450 -2.88 14.96 23.71
CA SER A 450 -2.96 15.17 25.16
C SER A 450 -1.80 16.00 25.71
N THR A 451 -0.71 16.13 24.97
CA THR A 451 0.50 16.84 25.42
C THR A 451 0.51 18.26 24.82
N PRO A 452 0.40 19.31 25.66
CA PRO A 452 0.49 20.68 25.17
C PRO A 452 1.81 20.91 24.43
N ASN A 453 1.76 21.53 23.26
CA ASN A 453 2.92 21.91 22.44
C ASN A 453 3.87 20.72 22.12
N HIS A 454 3.32 19.54 21.85
CA HIS A 454 4.16 18.39 21.47
C HIS A 454 4.99 18.70 20.20
N PRO A 455 6.31 18.41 20.16
CA PRO A 455 7.18 18.73 19.00
C PRO A 455 6.77 18.14 17.65
N LEU A 456 5.84 17.17 17.66
CA LEU A 456 5.35 16.44 16.48
C LEU A 456 3.94 16.86 16.07
N LEU A 457 3.28 17.74 16.85
CA LEU A 457 1.95 18.26 16.51
C LEU A 457 1.90 18.92 15.12
N PRO A 458 2.94 19.66 14.66
CA PRO A 458 2.93 20.23 13.31
C PRO A 458 2.78 19.18 12.19
N ALA A 459 3.20 17.93 12.42
CA ALA A 459 3.02 16.86 11.44
C ALA A 459 1.53 16.50 11.22
N LEU A 460 0.71 16.60 12.27
CA LEU A 460 -0.74 16.38 12.17
C LEU A 460 -1.41 17.56 11.49
N GLU A 461 -0.96 18.78 11.80
CA GLU A 461 -1.46 19.99 11.16
C GLU A 461 -1.17 20.03 9.66
N ALA A 462 -0.01 19.55 9.24
CA ALA A 462 0.34 19.41 7.82
C ALA A 462 -0.51 18.36 7.10
N ASN A 463 -1.04 17.37 7.83
CA ASN A 463 -1.85 16.27 7.30
C ASN A 463 -3.29 16.28 7.82
N LYS A 464 -3.84 17.49 8.05
CA LYS A 464 -5.19 17.72 8.59
C LYS A 464 -6.27 16.82 7.97
N PRO A 465 -6.40 16.68 6.64
CA PRO A 465 -7.48 15.90 6.04
C PRO A 465 -7.50 14.43 6.47
N SER A 466 -6.32 13.85 6.71
CA SER A 466 -6.17 12.45 7.13
C SER A 466 -6.19 12.25 8.65
N THR A 467 -6.03 13.34 9.43
CA THR A 467 -5.87 13.31 10.90
C THR A 467 -6.90 14.21 11.59
N LEU A 468 -6.57 15.49 11.82
CA LEU A 468 -7.34 16.42 12.64
C LEU A 468 -8.72 16.80 12.05
N GLN A 469 -8.92 16.61 10.75
CA GLN A 469 -10.18 16.81 10.05
C GLN A 469 -10.81 15.47 9.59
N SER A 470 -10.32 14.35 10.11
CA SER A 470 -10.83 13.03 9.80
C SER A 470 -11.69 12.53 10.95
N ARG A 471 -13.01 12.39 10.69
CA ARG A 471 -13.93 11.71 11.61
C ARG A 471 -13.39 10.33 12.00
N TYR A 472 -12.98 9.57 10.99
CA TYR A 472 -12.47 8.21 11.15
C TYR A 472 -11.30 8.16 12.14
N PHE A 473 -10.36 9.11 12.04
CA PHE A 473 -9.23 9.20 12.95
C PHE A 473 -9.67 9.31 14.42
N TYR A 474 -10.61 10.20 14.74
CA TYR A 474 -11.10 10.37 16.12
C TYR A 474 -11.92 9.19 16.63
N VAL A 475 -12.76 8.57 15.79
CA VAL A 475 -13.54 7.42 16.24
C VAL A 475 -12.63 6.23 16.55
N GLN A 476 -11.66 5.95 15.68
CA GLN A 476 -10.66 4.91 15.93
C GLN A 476 -9.88 5.20 17.21
N LEU A 477 -9.46 6.46 17.41
CA LEU A 477 -8.74 6.85 18.62
C LEU A 477 -9.58 6.64 19.89
N ALA A 478 -10.84 7.04 19.88
CA ALA A 478 -11.76 6.86 21.00
C ALA A 478 -11.97 5.37 21.33
N ASN A 479 -12.16 4.53 20.30
CA ASN A 479 -12.37 3.10 20.48
C ASN A 479 -11.11 2.41 21.02
N LEU A 480 -9.92 2.78 20.56
CA LEU A 480 -8.67 2.26 21.10
C LEU A 480 -8.47 2.63 22.58
N ILE A 481 -8.87 3.84 22.98
CA ILE A 481 -8.85 4.25 24.38
C ILE A 481 -9.88 3.49 25.20
N GLN A 482 -11.08 3.27 24.66
CA GLN A 482 -12.10 2.43 25.31
C GLN A 482 -11.57 1.02 25.57
N ASN A 483 -10.93 0.40 24.57
CA ASN A 483 -10.36 -0.95 24.72
C ASN A 483 -9.26 -0.98 25.77
N PHE A 484 -8.43 0.08 25.84
CA PHE A 484 -7.42 0.24 26.89
C PHE A 484 -8.06 0.36 28.29
N LEU A 485 -9.14 1.14 28.42
CA LEU A 485 -9.89 1.28 29.68
C LEU A 485 -10.53 -0.05 30.14
N MET A 486 -10.99 -0.87 29.20
CA MET A 486 -11.60 -2.18 29.45
C MET A 486 -10.58 -3.25 29.83
N ALA A 487 -9.30 -3.08 29.48
CA ALA A 487 -8.24 -4.03 29.82
C ALA A 487 -7.90 -4.06 31.33
N GLY A 488 -8.28 -3.03 32.09
CA GLY A 488 -8.09 -2.96 33.55
C GLY A 488 -6.67 -2.60 33.99
N GLY A 489 -6.42 -2.53 35.30
CA GLY A 489 -5.07 -2.35 35.87
C GLY A 489 -4.56 -0.90 35.96
N MET A 490 -5.44 0.10 36.06
CA MET A 490 -5.07 1.52 36.16
C MET A 490 -5.71 2.19 37.36
N ASP A 491 -5.06 3.23 37.87
CA ASP A 491 -5.60 4.09 38.94
C ASP A 491 -6.81 4.91 38.48
N ASP A 492 -7.66 5.28 39.44
CA ASP A 492 -8.93 5.98 39.18
C ASP A 492 -8.74 7.36 38.55
N GLN A 493 -7.64 8.05 38.86
CA GLN A 493 -7.37 9.37 38.31
C GLN A 493 -7.06 9.27 36.82
N ARG A 494 -6.16 8.35 36.43
CA ARG A 494 -5.82 8.08 35.04
C ARG A 494 -7.02 7.56 34.26
N ARG A 495 -7.87 6.73 34.87
CA ARG A 495 -9.14 6.28 34.30
C ARG A 495 -10.04 7.47 33.97
N LYS A 496 -10.29 8.38 34.92
CA LYS A 496 -11.12 9.58 34.70
C LYS A 496 -10.57 10.47 33.58
N MET A 497 -9.26 10.69 33.54
CA MET A 497 -8.62 11.50 32.49
C MET A 497 -8.81 10.89 31.10
N LEU A 498 -8.60 9.58 30.97
CA LEU A 498 -8.76 8.87 29.70
C LEU A 498 -10.23 8.78 29.26
N THR A 499 -11.17 8.61 30.19
CA THR A 499 -12.61 8.67 29.89
C THR A 499 -12.99 10.04 29.33
N LYS A 500 -12.53 11.13 29.96
CA LYS A 500 -12.79 12.49 29.47
C LYS A 500 -12.19 12.73 28.08
N ALA A 501 -10.96 12.26 27.85
CA ALA A 501 -10.34 12.36 26.53
C ALA A 501 -11.10 11.56 25.46
N MET A 502 -11.50 10.33 25.77
CA MET A 502 -12.32 9.49 24.90
C MET A 502 -13.66 10.15 24.54
N GLU A 503 -14.35 10.74 25.52
CA GLU A 503 -15.59 11.49 25.31
C GLU A 503 -15.36 12.69 24.40
N SER A 504 -14.31 13.48 24.64
CA SER A 504 -13.94 14.60 23.78
C SER A 504 -13.66 14.18 22.33
N TYR A 505 -12.97 13.04 22.11
CA TYR A 505 -12.76 12.51 20.76
C TYR A 505 -14.06 12.04 20.11
N ARG A 506 -14.98 11.43 20.87
CA ARG A 506 -16.31 11.06 20.36
C ARG A 506 -17.15 12.27 20.00
N GLU A 507 -17.12 13.32 20.81
CA GLU A 507 -17.80 14.59 20.53
C GLU A 507 -17.23 15.24 19.26
N THR A 508 -15.92 15.26 19.11
CA THR A 508 -15.24 15.75 17.90
C THR A 508 -15.61 14.92 16.67
N ALA A 509 -15.66 13.60 16.78
CA ALA A 509 -16.13 12.74 15.69
C ALA A 509 -17.61 13.00 15.35
N GLY A 510 -18.45 13.23 16.36
CA GLY A 510 -19.87 13.57 16.20
C GLY A 510 -20.09 14.91 15.51
N SER A 511 -19.26 15.92 15.78
CA SER A 511 -19.36 17.22 15.11
C SER A 511 -19.07 17.12 13.62
N PHE A 512 -18.19 16.21 13.19
CA PHE A 512 -17.95 15.95 11.77
C PHE A 512 -19.17 15.33 11.07
N LEU A 513 -19.90 14.40 11.71
CA LEU A 513 -21.16 13.87 11.16
C LEU A 513 -22.17 14.98 10.92
N LEU A 514 -22.36 15.82 11.94
CA LEU A 514 -23.26 16.97 11.87
C LEU A 514 -22.83 17.91 10.73
N SER A 515 -21.53 18.18 10.57
CA SER A 515 -21.01 19.00 9.48
C SER A 515 -21.28 18.40 8.09
N ARG A 516 -21.15 17.07 7.92
CA ARG A 516 -21.38 16.39 6.64
C ARG A 516 -22.86 16.31 6.27
N ASP A 517 -23.73 16.09 7.25
CA ASP A 517 -25.18 16.12 7.05
C ASP A 517 -25.68 17.54 6.77
N LEU A 518 -25.00 18.55 7.30
CA LEU A 518 -25.15 19.96 6.93
C LEU A 518 -24.63 20.23 5.49
N ASP A 519 -23.48 19.67 5.10
CA ASP A 519 -22.87 19.83 3.77
C ASP A 519 -23.67 19.16 2.64
N LYS A 520 -24.44 18.10 2.93
CA LYS A 520 -25.39 17.47 1.99
C LYS A 520 -26.69 18.29 1.77
N GLY A 521 -26.81 19.50 2.35
CA GLY A 521 -28.00 20.34 2.23
C GLY A 521 -27.74 21.85 2.39
N ARG A 522 -28.68 22.59 3.00
CA ARG A 522 -28.61 24.05 3.26
C ARG A 522 -27.45 24.48 4.18
N GLY A 523 -26.69 23.53 4.74
CA GLY A 523 -25.65 23.78 5.73
C GLY A 523 -24.38 24.40 5.16
N ASN A 524 -24.06 24.23 3.87
CA ASN A 524 -22.95 24.96 3.23
C ASN A 524 -23.19 26.49 3.23
N LYS A 525 -24.44 26.89 3.00
CA LYS A 525 -24.87 28.30 3.07
C LYS A 525 -24.82 28.81 4.52
N LEU A 526 -25.20 27.96 5.46
CA LEU A 526 -25.13 28.25 6.90
C LEU A 526 -23.68 28.41 7.36
N ARG A 527 -22.78 27.53 6.93
CA ARG A 527 -21.35 27.54 7.27
C ARG A 527 -20.65 28.77 6.70
N GLN A 528 -20.94 29.13 5.44
CA GLN A 528 -20.49 30.40 4.87
C GLN A 528 -21.00 31.60 5.69
N THR A 529 -22.25 31.55 6.16
CA THR A 529 -22.81 32.62 7.00
C THR A 529 -22.16 32.64 8.39
N VAL A 530 -21.81 31.48 8.95
CA VAL A 530 -21.12 31.34 10.26
C VAL A 530 -19.67 31.77 10.17
N ASP A 531 -18.95 31.37 9.13
CA ASP A 531 -17.56 31.75 8.91
C ASP A 531 -17.47 33.26 8.62
N GLN A 532 -18.40 33.80 7.83
CA GLN A 532 -18.53 35.24 7.62
C GLN A 532 -18.88 35.97 8.93
N PHE A 533 -19.80 35.42 9.73
CA PHE A 533 -20.14 35.92 11.07
C PHE A 533 -18.91 35.93 12.00
N LYS A 534 -18.09 34.87 12.00
CA LYS A 534 -16.87 34.78 12.81
C LYS A 534 -15.82 35.81 12.40
N GLU A 535 -15.63 36.01 11.09
CA GLU A 535 -14.68 37.01 10.58
C GLU A 535 -15.15 38.44 10.84
N GLU A 536 -16.46 38.73 10.73
CA GLU A 536 -17.03 40.03 11.07
C GLU A 536 -16.97 40.31 12.58
N ALA A 537 -17.22 39.30 13.43
CA ALA A 537 -17.11 39.42 14.89
C ALA A 537 -15.66 39.64 15.36
N LYS A 538 -14.67 38.97 14.73
CA LYS A 538 -13.23 39.21 14.98
C LYS A 538 -12.78 40.63 14.69
N GLN A 539 -13.44 41.32 13.77
CA GLN A 539 -13.14 42.72 13.44
C GLN A 539 -13.77 43.72 14.40
N LYS A 540 -14.85 43.34 15.10
CA LYS A 540 -15.67 44.26 15.91
C LYS A 540 -15.62 44.00 17.42
N CYS A 541 -15.23 42.81 17.87
CA CYS A 541 -15.32 42.41 19.29
C CYS A 541 -13.96 42.01 19.87
N SER A 542 -13.83 42.09 21.20
CA SER A 542 -12.65 41.57 21.91
C SER A 542 -12.63 40.04 21.90
N GLU A 543 -11.43 39.46 21.87
CA GLU A 543 -11.17 38.02 21.73
C GLU A 543 -11.91 37.17 22.79
N ASN A 544 -12.08 37.69 24.01
CA ASN A 544 -12.83 37.03 25.07
C ASN A 544 -14.34 36.92 24.80
N VAL A 545 -14.94 37.93 24.18
CA VAL A 545 -16.37 37.94 23.82
C VAL A 545 -16.63 36.98 22.68
N ILE A 546 -15.70 36.90 21.72
CA ILE A 546 -15.76 35.96 20.60
C ILE A 546 -15.68 34.52 21.12
N ASN A 547 -14.72 34.22 22.00
CA ASN A 547 -14.56 32.87 22.56
C ASN A 547 -15.79 32.43 23.37
N GLN A 548 -16.42 33.34 24.14
CA GLN A 548 -17.67 33.04 24.85
C GLN A 548 -18.84 32.81 23.90
N LEU A 549 -18.94 33.63 22.85
CA LEU A 549 -20.02 33.54 21.88
C LEU A 549 -19.87 32.28 21.00
N GLU A 550 -18.64 31.87 20.67
CA GLU A 550 -18.34 30.58 20.02
C GLU A 550 -18.72 29.40 20.92
N GLN A 551 -18.34 29.43 22.21
CA GLN A 551 -18.71 28.37 23.15
C GLN A 551 -20.22 28.23 23.32
N GLU A 552 -20.95 29.35 23.41
CA GLU A 552 -22.40 29.33 23.54
C GLU A 552 -23.11 28.90 22.25
N LEU A 553 -22.65 29.36 21.07
CA LEU A 553 -23.17 28.89 19.78
C LEU A 553 -22.94 27.39 19.60
N ASP A 554 -21.73 26.92 19.87
CA ASP A 554 -21.39 25.50 19.76
C ASP A 554 -22.16 24.67 20.79
N SER A 555 -22.40 25.20 21.99
CA SER A 555 -23.23 24.57 23.03
C SER A 555 -24.70 24.48 22.62
N VAL A 556 -25.30 25.57 22.11
CA VAL A 556 -26.70 25.60 21.64
C VAL A 556 -26.89 24.67 20.45
N LEU A 557 -25.95 24.66 19.49
CA LEU A 557 -25.99 23.75 18.36
C LEU A 557 -25.83 22.30 18.79
N SER A 558 -24.86 22.01 19.66
CA SER A 558 -24.66 20.67 20.19
C SER A 558 -25.89 20.18 20.96
N ASN A 559 -26.56 21.04 21.73
CA ASN A 559 -27.75 20.68 22.50
C ASN A 559 -28.99 20.47 21.62
N GLU A 560 -29.25 21.34 20.63
CA GLU A 560 -30.39 21.20 19.72
C GLU A 560 -30.20 20.05 18.70
N LEU A 561 -28.95 19.70 18.37
CA LEU A 561 -28.59 18.64 17.42
C LEU A 561 -28.33 17.26 18.05
N ARG A 562 -28.22 17.15 19.40
CA ARG A 562 -27.99 15.88 20.13
C ARG A 562 -29.13 14.86 20.07
N GLY A 563 -30.24 15.12 19.36
CA GLY A 563 -31.33 14.15 19.19
C GLY A 563 -31.57 13.80 17.72
N HIS A 564 -31.64 12.49 17.44
CA HIS A 564 -31.86 11.95 16.10
C HIS A 564 -33.04 12.61 15.35
N GLY A 565 -32.74 13.16 14.17
CA GLY A 565 -33.58 12.95 12.97
C GLY A 565 -34.83 13.82 12.73
N SER A 566 -34.93 15.06 13.22
CA SER A 566 -36.07 15.92 12.84
C SER A 566 -35.68 17.16 12.01
N MET A 567 -36.21 17.25 10.79
CA MET A 567 -36.22 18.44 9.93
C MET A 567 -36.73 19.71 10.64
N SER A 568 -37.54 19.57 11.70
CA SER A 568 -38.02 20.71 12.50
C SER A 568 -36.90 21.35 13.32
N ARG A 569 -35.91 20.58 13.80
CA ARG A 569 -34.79 21.09 14.61
C ARG A 569 -33.76 21.80 13.74
N MET A 570 -33.52 21.31 12.53
CA MET A 570 -32.67 22.01 11.56
C MET A 570 -33.27 23.35 11.12
N ARG A 571 -34.61 23.45 11.01
CA ARG A 571 -35.30 24.74 10.82
C ARG A 571 -35.12 25.68 12.01
N ARG A 572 -35.16 25.16 13.24
CA ARG A 572 -34.97 25.93 14.47
C ARG A 572 -33.53 26.45 14.59
N ALA A 573 -32.52 25.62 14.36
CA ALA A 573 -31.11 26.04 14.31
C ALA A 573 -30.90 27.14 13.24
N ASN A 574 -31.51 27.01 12.07
CA ASN A 574 -31.43 28.03 11.02
C ASN A 574 -32.13 29.34 11.41
N GLN A 575 -33.23 29.29 12.17
CA GLN A 575 -33.90 30.49 12.70
C GLN A 575 -33.04 31.20 13.76
N ILE A 576 -32.40 30.43 14.63
CA ILE A 576 -31.45 30.92 15.63
C ILE A 576 -30.31 31.70 14.94
N PHE A 577 -29.72 31.11 13.89
CA PHE A 577 -28.66 31.79 13.13
C PHE A 577 -29.13 33.04 12.37
N GLN A 578 -30.32 33.01 11.76
CA GLN A 578 -30.87 34.19 11.08
C GLN A 578 -31.17 35.34 12.06
N ALA A 579 -31.61 35.01 13.28
CA ALA A 579 -31.81 36.00 14.34
C ALA A 579 -30.48 36.58 14.83
N ALA A 580 -29.44 35.75 15.01
CA ALA A 580 -28.10 36.21 15.38
C ALA A 580 -27.46 37.11 14.30
N ALA A 581 -27.57 36.75 13.02
CA ALA A 581 -27.06 37.56 11.91
C ALA A 581 -27.79 38.91 11.80
N LYS A 582 -29.12 38.92 11.96
CA LYS A 582 -29.93 40.14 11.98
C LYS A 582 -29.56 41.06 13.14
N PHE A 583 -29.28 40.50 14.32
CA PHE A 583 -28.86 41.24 15.51
C PHE A 583 -27.56 42.02 15.28
N MET A 584 -26.59 41.43 14.57
CA MET A 584 -25.34 42.13 14.22
C MET A 584 -25.52 43.17 13.11
N GLN A 585 -26.35 42.89 12.11
CA GLN A 585 -26.65 43.87 11.04
C GLN A 585 -27.35 45.12 11.58
N GLU A 586 -28.04 45.00 12.70
CA GLU A 586 -28.71 46.11 13.39
C GLU A 586 -27.79 46.84 14.40
N ASP A 587 -26.48 46.55 14.44
CA ASP A 587 -25.48 47.10 15.39
C ASP A 587 -25.90 47.00 16.88
N LYS A 588 -26.71 45.99 17.22
CA LYS A 588 -27.16 45.77 18.61
C LYS A 588 -26.13 45.05 19.48
N ILE A 589 -24.98 44.68 18.92
CA ILE A 589 -23.96 43.89 19.62
C ILE A 589 -23.37 44.64 20.83
N ASP A 590 -23.26 45.97 20.73
CA ASP A 590 -22.79 46.84 21.82
C ASP A 590 -23.78 46.92 22.98
N THR A 591 -25.01 46.46 22.77
CA THR A 591 -26.06 46.39 23.81
C THR A 591 -26.14 45.01 24.48
N TRP A 592 -25.36 44.03 24.01
CA TRP A 592 -25.32 42.70 24.60
C TRP A 592 -24.40 42.68 25.82
N ASN A 593 -24.98 42.38 26.98
CA ASN A 593 -24.29 42.35 28.28
C ASN A 593 -23.55 41.02 28.55
N GLY A 594 -23.43 40.14 27.56
CA GLY A 594 -22.79 38.83 27.69
C GLY A 594 -23.62 37.74 28.41
N GLN A 595 -24.89 37.99 28.75
CA GLN A 595 -25.71 36.99 29.42
C GLN A 595 -26.40 36.04 28.44
N ALA A 596 -26.29 34.73 28.71
CA ALA A 596 -26.90 33.66 27.92
C ALA A 596 -28.44 33.74 27.87
N ALA A 597 -29.08 34.33 28.89
CA ALA A 597 -30.52 34.53 28.95
C ALA A 597 -31.03 35.53 27.90
N ASP A 598 -30.25 36.59 27.63
CA ASP A 598 -30.60 37.59 26.62
C ASP A 598 -30.44 37.03 25.22
N LEU A 599 -29.39 36.22 24.98
CA LEU A 599 -29.21 35.49 23.73
C LEU A 599 -30.40 34.53 23.49
N ARG A 600 -30.80 33.72 24.47
CA ARG A 600 -31.95 32.80 24.34
C ARG A 600 -33.27 33.53 24.06
N LYS A 601 -33.52 34.64 24.77
CA LYS A 601 -34.71 35.47 24.59
C LYS A 601 -34.77 36.13 23.20
N LEU A 602 -33.61 36.57 22.69
CA LEU A 602 -33.46 37.14 21.34
C LEU A 602 -33.58 36.08 20.23
N LEU A 603 -33.14 34.86 20.51
CA LEU A 603 -33.20 33.70 19.62
C LEU A 603 -34.56 32.98 19.63
N GLY A 604 -35.52 33.47 20.42
CA GLY A 604 -36.87 32.90 20.54
C GLY A 604 -36.91 31.51 21.17
N MET A 605 -35.97 31.23 22.09
CA MET A 605 -35.81 29.95 22.78
C MET A 605 -36.50 29.88 24.13
#